data_AF-A0A067CHX4-F1
#
_entry.id   AF-A0A067CHX4-F1
#
_cell.length_a   1.000
_cell.length_b   1.000
_cell.length_c   1.000
_cell.angle_alpha   90.00
_cell.angle_beta   90.00
_cell.angle_gamma   90.00
#
_symmetry.space_group_name_H-M   'P 1'
#
loop_
_entity.id
_entity.type
_entity.pdbx_description
1 polymer ?
#
loop_
_entity_poly.entity_id
_entity_poly.type
_entity_poly.pdbx_seq_one_letter_code
_entity_poly.pdbx_strand_id
1 'polypeptide(L)'
;MESALHAAWAASYDAWIDVPGHAGVIYNRPGAASEGAVAYPDSVLASHLFAIMAWNPMGLRASDDDNDRAHKALIADIRSLPLAPGFWVAPFFGFSEKWREPGFVVACPVDDTRAVASTREVVLALAAKYEQGAIYEYTPVPNQRHVLLRKTVHCLSSPDVDADVFLVQASRPDTPMAEPHIDPSDK
;
A
#
# COMPACT_ATOMS: atom_id res chain seq x y z
N MET A 1 -1.70 -20.28 -11.41
CA MET A 1 -1.94 -19.79 -10.03
C MET A 1 -1.47 -18.35 -9.90
N GLU A 2 -0.20 -18.07 -10.21
CA GLU A 2 0.35 -16.69 -10.13
C GLU A 2 -0.24 -15.71 -11.16
N SER A 3 -0.57 -16.14 -12.38
CA SER A 3 -1.31 -15.28 -13.33
C SER A 3 -2.68 -14.80 -12.81
N ALA A 4 -3.34 -15.58 -11.94
CA ALA A 4 -4.57 -15.14 -11.28
C ALA A 4 -4.28 -14.14 -10.15
N LEU A 5 -3.14 -14.27 -9.46
CA LEU A 5 -2.67 -13.30 -8.46
C LEU A 5 -2.26 -11.98 -9.11
N HIS A 6 -1.55 -12.01 -10.23
CA HIS A 6 -1.23 -10.83 -11.05
C HIS A 6 -2.50 -10.01 -11.33
N ALA A 7 -3.53 -10.65 -11.90
CA ALA A 7 -4.77 -9.96 -12.23
C ALA A 7 -5.52 -9.47 -10.98
N ALA A 8 -5.57 -10.27 -9.91
CA ALA A 8 -6.24 -9.91 -8.68
C ALA A 8 -5.58 -8.72 -7.96
N TRP A 9 -4.26 -8.69 -7.88
CA TRP A 9 -3.50 -7.62 -7.26
C TRP A 9 -3.50 -6.36 -8.13
N ALA A 10 -3.32 -6.49 -9.44
CA ALA A 10 -3.44 -5.38 -10.38
C ALA A 10 -4.82 -4.70 -10.33
N ALA A 11 -5.89 -5.48 -10.12
CA ALA A 11 -7.27 -4.98 -10.04
C ALA A 11 -7.70 -4.51 -8.63
N SER A 12 -6.85 -4.70 -7.60
CA SER A 12 -7.21 -4.40 -6.21
C SER A 12 -7.39 -2.91 -5.96
N TYR A 13 -8.30 -2.59 -5.04
CA TYR A 13 -8.43 -1.26 -4.47
C TYR A 13 -7.46 -1.13 -3.30
N ASP A 14 -7.15 0.11 -2.95
CA ASP A 14 -6.42 0.43 -1.73
C ASP A 14 -6.96 1.70 -1.09
N ALA A 15 -6.74 1.83 0.20
CA ALA A 15 -7.18 2.99 0.96
C ALA A 15 -6.12 3.43 1.96
N TRP A 16 -5.90 4.74 2.05
CA TRP A 16 -4.94 5.36 2.96
C TRP A 16 -5.67 6.25 3.94
N ILE A 17 -5.29 6.18 5.20
CA ILE A 17 -6.02 6.84 6.27
C ILE A 17 -5.15 7.92 6.91
N ASP A 18 -5.70 9.12 7.06
CA ASP A 18 -5.08 10.25 7.75
C ASP A 18 -3.66 10.58 7.24
N VAL A 19 -3.45 10.54 5.91
CA VAL A 19 -2.17 10.92 5.32
C VAL A 19 -1.84 12.39 5.63
N PRO A 20 -0.56 12.79 5.78
CA PRO A 20 -0.21 14.15 6.18
C PRO A 20 -0.85 15.21 5.29
N GLY A 21 -1.58 16.16 5.89
CA GLY A 21 -2.29 17.21 5.14
C GLY A 21 -3.66 16.78 4.56
N HIS A 22 -4.15 15.57 4.84
CA HIS A 22 -5.48 15.11 4.47
C HIS A 22 -6.07 14.20 5.54
N ALA A 23 -7.04 14.72 6.30
CA ALA A 23 -7.78 13.92 7.27
C ALA A 23 -8.84 13.05 6.59
N GLY A 24 -9.06 11.83 7.09
CA GLY A 24 -10.01 10.88 6.53
C GLY A 24 -9.35 9.84 5.62
N VAL A 25 -10.09 9.33 4.65
CA VAL A 25 -9.68 8.17 3.84
C VAL A 25 -9.58 8.55 2.37
N ILE A 26 -8.41 8.30 1.79
CA ILE A 26 -8.20 8.35 0.34
C ILE A 26 -8.42 6.94 -0.19
N TYR A 27 -9.50 6.73 -0.93
CA TYR A 27 -9.74 5.48 -1.65
C TYR A 27 -9.16 5.58 -3.06
N ASN A 28 -8.41 4.57 -3.45
CA ASN A 28 -7.81 4.45 -4.78
C ASN A 28 -8.35 3.22 -5.49
N ARG A 29 -8.43 3.33 -6.81
CA ARG A 29 -8.71 2.20 -7.69
C ARG A 29 -7.84 2.23 -8.94
N PRO A 30 -7.60 1.08 -9.56
CA PRO A 30 -7.08 1.03 -10.92
C PRO A 30 -8.02 1.72 -11.90
N GLY A 31 -7.46 2.48 -12.83
CA GLY A 31 -8.23 3.20 -13.85
C GLY A 31 -7.32 3.81 -14.91
N ALA A 32 -7.90 4.33 -15.99
CA ALA A 32 -7.12 5.10 -16.95
C ALA A 32 -6.71 6.46 -16.37
N ALA A 33 -5.56 6.99 -16.78
CA ALA A 33 -5.08 8.31 -16.33
C ALA A 33 -6.10 9.43 -16.62
N SER A 34 -6.87 9.32 -17.72
CA SER A 34 -7.93 10.28 -18.09
C SER A 34 -9.13 10.27 -17.16
N GLU A 35 -9.27 9.27 -16.28
CA GLU A 35 -10.33 9.20 -15.27
C GLU A 35 -9.98 9.98 -14.00
N GLY A 36 -8.72 10.39 -13.83
CA GLY A 36 -8.26 11.14 -12.67
C GLY A 36 -8.88 12.54 -12.61
N ALA A 37 -9.68 12.80 -11.57
CA ALA A 37 -10.35 14.08 -11.38
C ALA A 37 -9.95 14.81 -10.09
N VAL A 38 -9.62 14.05 -9.03
CA VAL A 38 -9.29 14.59 -7.71
C VAL A 38 -7.78 14.58 -7.52
N ALA A 39 -7.22 15.73 -7.14
CA ALA A 39 -5.79 15.85 -6.89
C ALA A 39 -5.40 15.13 -5.58
N TYR A 40 -4.26 14.45 -5.60
CA TYR A 40 -3.64 13.92 -4.40
C TYR A 40 -3.08 15.05 -3.51
N PRO A 41 -3.04 14.85 -2.18
CA PRO A 41 -2.38 15.79 -1.28
C PRO A 41 -0.90 15.97 -1.63
N ASP A 42 -0.34 17.15 -1.32
CA ASP A 42 1.07 17.43 -1.63
C ASP A 42 2.04 16.47 -0.94
N SER A 43 1.69 15.94 0.24
CA SER A 43 2.46 14.91 0.94
C SER A 43 2.61 13.62 0.14
N VAL A 44 1.57 13.23 -0.60
CA VAL A 44 1.60 12.07 -1.51
C VAL A 44 2.38 12.42 -2.77
N LEU A 45 2.13 13.60 -3.34
CA LEU A 45 2.78 14.04 -4.59
C LEU A 45 4.28 14.31 -4.45
N ALA A 46 4.75 14.60 -3.24
CA ALA A 46 6.17 14.76 -2.91
C ALA A 46 6.86 13.44 -2.50
N SER A 47 6.14 12.32 -2.52
CA SER A 47 6.62 11.05 -1.99
C SER A 47 6.60 9.91 -3.00
N HIS A 48 7.58 9.02 -2.87
CA HIS A 48 7.46 7.64 -3.31
C HIS A 48 6.93 6.83 -2.13
N LEU A 49 5.92 5.98 -2.37
CA LEU A 49 5.26 5.24 -1.29
C LEU A 49 5.38 3.74 -1.49
N PHE A 50 5.37 3.01 -0.39
CA PHE A 50 5.43 1.55 -0.35
C PHE A 50 4.37 1.04 0.62
N ALA A 51 3.44 0.20 0.18
CA ALA A 51 2.47 -0.44 1.04
C ALA A 51 2.94 -1.83 1.47
N ILE A 52 2.80 -2.11 2.75
CA ILE A 52 3.12 -3.40 3.35
C ILE A 52 2.01 -3.88 4.27
N MET A 53 1.74 -5.17 4.22
CA MET A 53 0.77 -5.89 5.03
C MET A 53 1.47 -7.08 5.71
N ALA A 54 0.78 -7.72 6.65
CA ALA A 54 1.31 -8.89 7.35
C ALA A 54 0.29 -10.04 7.46
N TRP A 55 -0.90 -9.88 6.88
CA TRP A 55 -1.91 -10.92 6.84
C TRP A 55 -1.58 -11.93 5.73
N ASN A 56 -2.06 -13.16 5.89
CA ASN A 56 -1.99 -14.25 4.92
C ASN A 56 -0.61 -14.44 4.28
N PRO A 57 0.30 -15.21 4.93
CA PRO A 57 1.54 -15.66 4.32
C PRO A 57 1.32 -16.23 2.92
N MET A 58 2.31 -16.08 2.04
CA MET A 58 2.20 -16.46 0.65
C MET A 58 1.78 -17.93 0.50
N GLY A 59 0.66 -18.15 -0.20
CA GLY A 59 0.12 -19.49 -0.44
C GLY A 59 -0.67 -20.08 0.74
N LEU A 60 -0.85 -19.34 1.84
CA LEU A 60 -1.56 -19.77 3.03
C LEU A 60 -2.67 -18.79 3.40
N ARG A 61 -3.87 -19.32 3.63
CA ARG A 61 -4.92 -18.58 4.34
C ARG A 61 -4.74 -18.83 5.84
N ALA A 62 -4.22 -17.84 6.54
CA ALA A 62 -4.02 -17.92 8.00
C ALA A 62 -5.35 -17.73 8.75
N SER A 63 -5.36 -18.07 10.04
CA SER A 63 -6.49 -17.74 10.92
C SER A 63 -6.51 -16.25 11.26
N ASP A 64 -7.67 -15.74 11.69
CA ASP A 64 -7.80 -14.34 12.11
C ASP A 64 -6.85 -14.02 13.29
N ASP A 65 -6.72 -14.93 14.26
CA ASP A 65 -5.80 -14.78 15.39
C ASP A 65 -4.33 -14.72 14.97
N ASP A 66 -3.93 -15.47 13.93
CA ASP A 66 -2.56 -15.43 13.40
C ASP A 66 -2.31 -14.12 12.67
N ASN A 67 -3.27 -13.68 11.86
CA ASN A 67 -3.26 -12.43 11.14
C ASN A 67 -3.17 -11.22 12.09
N ASP A 68 -3.94 -11.21 13.17
CA ASP A 68 -3.90 -10.15 14.19
C ASP A 68 -2.55 -10.11 14.92
N ARG A 69 -1.96 -11.28 15.23
CA ARG A 69 -0.62 -11.33 15.82
C ARG A 69 0.44 -10.82 14.86
N ALA A 70 0.36 -11.17 13.58
CA ALA A 70 1.29 -10.70 12.55
C ALA A 70 1.17 -9.18 12.35
N HIS A 71 -0.05 -8.65 12.25
CA HIS A 71 -0.30 -7.20 12.13
C HIS A 71 0.19 -6.43 13.37
N LYS A 72 -0.06 -6.95 14.57
CA LYS A 72 0.48 -6.34 15.80
C LYS A 72 2.01 -6.31 15.83
N ALA A 73 2.65 -7.36 15.31
CA ALA A 73 4.11 -7.36 15.16
C ALA A 73 4.55 -6.32 14.12
N LEU A 74 3.84 -6.19 13.00
CA LEU A 74 4.12 -5.20 11.95
C LEU A 74 4.02 -3.78 12.51
N ILE A 75 3.01 -3.47 13.34
CA ILE A 75 2.89 -2.19 14.04
C ILE A 75 4.17 -1.87 14.83
N ALA A 76 4.72 -2.86 15.55
CA ALA A 76 5.93 -2.66 16.34
C ALA A 76 7.15 -2.38 15.46
N ASP A 77 7.31 -3.12 14.35
CA ASP A 77 8.39 -2.90 13.39
C ASP A 77 8.29 -1.51 12.74
N ILE A 78 7.09 -1.13 12.29
CA ILE A 78 6.82 0.16 11.66
C ILE A 78 7.15 1.32 12.61
N ARG A 79 6.75 1.22 13.90
CA ARG A 79 7.08 2.22 14.92
C ARG A 79 8.56 2.31 15.23
N SER A 80 9.33 1.26 14.94
CA SER A 80 10.78 1.24 15.14
C SER A 80 11.57 1.80 13.95
N LEU A 81 10.90 2.11 12.83
CA LEU A 81 11.57 2.64 11.65
C LEU A 81 12.19 4.02 11.93
N PRO A 82 13.48 4.22 11.59
CA PRO A 82 14.10 5.53 11.71
C PRO A 82 13.62 6.44 10.58
N LEU A 83 12.57 7.24 10.83
CA LEU A 83 12.04 8.19 9.85
C LEU A 83 12.86 9.48 9.83
N ALA A 84 13.50 9.76 8.69
CA ALA A 84 14.18 11.03 8.45
C ALA A 84 13.17 12.14 8.06
N PRO A 85 13.56 13.43 8.04
CA PRO A 85 12.68 14.49 7.58
C PRO A 85 12.13 14.23 6.17
N GLY A 86 10.82 14.46 5.98
CA GLY A 86 10.13 14.19 4.72
C GLY A 86 9.62 12.76 4.56
N PHE A 87 9.95 11.86 5.50
CA PHE A 87 9.34 10.54 5.60
C PHE A 87 8.07 10.60 6.44
N TRP A 88 7.13 9.72 6.13
CA TRP A 88 5.92 9.55 6.93
C TRP A 88 5.38 8.13 6.77
N VAL A 89 4.54 7.73 7.72
CA VAL A 89 3.81 6.48 7.69
C VAL A 89 2.34 6.78 7.95
N ALA A 90 1.45 6.07 7.26
CA ALA A 90 0.02 6.15 7.50
C ALA A 90 -0.63 4.75 7.44
N PRO A 91 -1.73 4.52 8.18
CA PRO A 91 -2.49 3.28 8.05
C PRO A 91 -2.99 3.08 6.61
N PHE A 92 -2.96 1.84 6.18
CA PHE A 92 -3.30 1.39 4.85
C PHE A 92 -4.19 0.14 4.93
N PHE A 93 -5.03 -0.08 3.93
CA PHE A 93 -5.55 -1.40 3.66
C PHE A 93 -5.74 -1.63 2.16
N GLY A 94 -5.32 -2.82 1.70
CA GLY A 94 -5.63 -3.33 0.37
C GLY A 94 -6.92 -4.13 0.44
N PHE A 95 -7.76 -4.05 -0.60
CA PHE A 95 -9.03 -4.77 -0.59
C PHE A 95 -9.61 -5.04 -1.99
N SER A 96 -10.60 -5.92 -2.00
CA SER A 96 -11.53 -6.16 -3.11
C SER A 96 -12.93 -6.40 -2.56
N GLU A 97 -13.86 -6.88 -3.39
CA GLU A 97 -15.17 -7.32 -2.93
C GLU A 97 -15.12 -8.52 -1.96
N LYS A 98 -14.03 -9.29 -1.95
CA LYS A 98 -13.95 -10.59 -1.26
C LYS A 98 -12.87 -10.68 -0.18
N TRP A 99 -11.97 -9.70 -0.10
CA TRP A 99 -10.86 -9.72 0.84
C TRP A 99 -10.48 -8.29 1.23
N ARG A 100 -9.89 -8.16 2.41
CA ARG A 100 -9.29 -6.94 2.94
C ARG A 100 -8.11 -7.33 3.81
N GLU A 101 -7.00 -6.60 3.68
CA GLU A 101 -5.83 -6.79 4.53
C GLU A 101 -5.33 -5.42 5.03
N PRO A 102 -5.20 -5.23 6.35
CA PRO A 102 -4.64 -4.02 6.93
C PRO A 102 -3.12 -4.01 6.80
N GLY A 103 -2.57 -2.80 6.86
CA GLY A 103 -1.13 -2.57 6.77
C GLY A 103 -0.78 -1.11 6.91
N PHE A 104 0.36 -0.74 6.34
CA PHE A 104 0.88 0.62 6.38
C PHE A 104 1.42 1.04 5.02
N VAL A 105 1.26 2.32 4.69
CA VAL A 105 2.08 2.97 3.65
C VAL A 105 3.25 3.67 4.31
N VAL A 106 4.45 3.37 3.82
CA VAL A 106 5.70 4.05 4.19
C VAL A 106 6.09 4.95 3.02
N ALA A 107 6.30 6.22 3.31
CA ALA A 107 6.62 7.23 2.31
C ALA A 107 8.01 7.82 2.54
N CYS A 108 8.73 8.05 1.44
CA CYS A 108 10.00 8.77 1.42
C CYS A 108 9.98 9.86 0.32
N PRO A 109 10.86 10.88 0.37
CA PRO A 109 10.92 11.91 -0.66
C PRO A 109 11.13 11.33 -2.06
N VAL A 110 10.30 11.73 -3.03
CA VAL A 110 10.33 11.17 -4.40
C VAL A 110 11.61 11.50 -5.17
N ASP A 111 12.22 12.65 -4.89
CA ASP A 111 13.42 13.14 -5.58
C ASP A 111 14.74 12.61 -4.97
N ASP A 112 14.68 11.89 -3.85
CA ASP A 112 15.84 11.27 -3.21
C ASP A 112 15.94 9.79 -3.60
N THR A 113 16.65 9.52 -4.70
CA THR A 113 16.81 8.15 -5.23
C THR A 113 17.47 7.18 -4.24
N ARG A 114 18.31 7.67 -3.31
CA ARG A 114 18.91 6.84 -2.27
C ARG A 114 17.90 6.48 -1.21
N ALA A 115 17.09 7.45 -0.78
CA ALA A 115 15.99 7.23 0.14
C ALA A 115 14.95 6.24 -0.43
N VAL A 116 14.61 6.36 -1.72
CA VAL A 116 13.70 5.41 -2.39
C VAL A 116 14.27 4.00 -2.37
N ALA A 117 15.55 3.83 -2.76
CA ALA A 117 16.19 2.53 -2.78
C ALA A 117 16.29 1.89 -1.38
N SER A 118 16.69 2.65 -0.36
CA SER A 118 16.81 2.14 1.01
C SER A 118 15.45 1.82 1.63
N THR A 119 14.43 2.66 1.38
CA THR A 119 13.07 2.40 1.86
C THR A 119 12.50 1.13 1.22
N ARG A 120 12.70 0.96 -0.10
CA ARG A 120 12.31 -0.26 -0.81
C ARG A 120 12.95 -1.51 -0.19
N GLU A 121 14.26 -1.47 0.07
CA GLU A 121 14.98 -2.60 0.69
C GLU A 121 14.41 -2.94 2.06
N VAL A 122 14.17 -1.93 2.91
CA VAL A 122 13.59 -2.13 4.25
C VAL A 122 12.17 -2.71 4.16
N VAL A 123 11.33 -2.17 3.28
CA VAL A 123 9.95 -2.66 3.12
C VAL A 123 9.94 -4.09 2.57
N LEU A 124 10.78 -4.42 1.57
CA LEU A 124 10.90 -5.79 1.06
C LEU A 124 11.43 -6.76 2.13
N ALA A 125 12.36 -6.33 2.99
CA ALA A 125 12.84 -7.15 4.10
C ALA A 125 11.73 -7.42 5.13
N LEU A 126 10.90 -6.42 5.45
CA LEU A 126 9.72 -6.61 6.29
C LEU A 126 8.69 -7.52 5.60
N ALA A 127 8.44 -7.33 4.31
CA ALA A 127 7.51 -8.16 3.54
C ALA A 127 7.94 -9.63 3.57
N ALA A 128 9.24 -9.90 3.37
CA ALA A 128 9.81 -11.23 3.48
C ALA A 128 9.69 -11.80 4.90
N LYS A 129 9.90 -10.99 5.94
CA LYS A 129 9.70 -11.38 7.35
C LYS A 129 8.27 -11.84 7.62
N TYR A 130 7.28 -11.20 7.01
CA TYR A 130 5.86 -11.55 7.11
C TYR A 130 5.36 -12.47 5.99
N GLU A 131 6.31 -13.10 5.30
CA GLU A 131 6.06 -14.08 4.24
C GLU A 131 5.14 -13.57 3.12
N GLN A 132 5.17 -12.27 2.82
CA GLN A 132 4.31 -11.67 1.81
C GLN A 132 4.76 -12.02 0.40
N GLY A 133 3.80 -12.27 -0.49
CA GLY A 133 4.08 -12.60 -1.88
C GLY A 133 4.59 -11.39 -2.69
N ALA A 134 4.05 -10.20 -2.41
CA ALA A 134 4.38 -8.96 -3.08
C ALA A 134 4.08 -7.75 -2.19
N ILE A 135 4.55 -6.57 -2.61
CA ILE A 135 4.18 -5.26 -2.06
C ILE A 135 3.61 -4.37 -3.16
N TYR A 136 3.02 -3.24 -2.77
CA TYR A 136 2.71 -2.16 -3.73
C TYR A 136 3.67 -0.99 -3.58
N GLU A 137 4.09 -0.43 -4.71
CA GLU A 137 4.87 0.81 -4.80
C GLU A 137 4.08 1.86 -5.55
N TYR A 138 4.13 3.11 -5.12
CA TYR A 138 3.35 4.20 -5.68
C TYR A 138 4.27 5.36 -6.04
N THR A 139 4.18 5.84 -7.28
CA THR A 139 4.94 6.99 -7.76
C THR A 139 4.01 8.02 -8.39
N PRO A 140 4.13 9.31 -8.05
CA PRO A 140 3.46 10.39 -8.76
C PRO A 140 3.80 10.37 -10.26
N VAL A 141 2.79 10.53 -11.11
CA VAL A 141 3.00 10.64 -12.56
C VAL A 141 3.43 12.08 -12.88
N PRO A 142 4.55 12.31 -13.60
CA PRO A 142 5.04 13.65 -13.90
C PRO A 142 3.97 14.53 -14.54
N ASN A 143 3.81 15.75 -14.00
CA ASN A 143 2.82 16.74 -14.42
C ASN A 143 1.34 16.31 -14.28
N GLN A 144 1.04 15.22 -13.56
CA GLN A 144 -0.32 14.76 -13.30
C GLN A 144 -0.57 14.64 -11.79
N ARG A 145 -1.41 15.53 -11.25
CA ARG A 145 -1.70 15.58 -9.81
C ARG A 145 -2.81 14.63 -9.37
N HIS A 146 -3.51 14.02 -10.30
CA HIS A 146 -4.71 13.19 -10.10
C HIS A 146 -4.49 11.71 -10.39
N VAL A 147 -3.24 11.32 -10.69
CA VAL A 147 -2.88 9.96 -11.09
C VAL A 147 -1.57 9.57 -10.43
N LEU A 148 -1.50 8.34 -9.95
CA LEU A 148 -0.27 7.68 -9.51
C LEU A 148 -0.02 6.44 -10.36
N LEU A 149 1.24 6.06 -10.52
CA LEU A 149 1.59 4.72 -10.98
C LEU A 149 1.70 3.82 -9.75
N ARG A 150 0.90 2.76 -9.69
CA ARG A 150 1.09 1.66 -8.74
C ARG A 150 1.80 0.51 -9.43
N LYS A 151 2.86 0.00 -8.80
CA LYS A 151 3.51 -1.25 -9.17
C LYS A 151 3.19 -2.31 -8.13
N THR A 152 2.83 -3.49 -8.60
CA THR A 152 2.94 -4.72 -7.82
C THR A 152 4.38 -5.20 -7.98
N VAL A 153 5.06 -5.42 -6.86
CA VAL A 153 6.46 -5.83 -6.85
C VAL A 153 6.57 -7.10 -6.04
N HIS A 154 6.97 -8.17 -6.69
CA HIS A 154 7.20 -9.46 -6.05
C HIS A 154 8.18 -9.35 -4.88
N CYS A 155 7.91 -10.15 -3.86
CA CYS A 155 8.80 -10.36 -2.71
C CYS A 155 9.18 -11.85 -2.66
N LEU A 156 8.28 -12.70 -2.15
CA LEU A 156 8.47 -14.16 -2.17
C LEU A 156 7.83 -14.84 -3.38
N SER A 157 6.90 -14.18 -4.06
CA SER A 157 6.32 -14.69 -5.32
C SER A 157 7.32 -14.55 -6.48
N SER A 158 7.03 -15.20 -7.60
CA SER A 158 7.81 -14.98 -8.82
C SER A 158 7.53 -13.58 -9.42
N PRO A 159 8.42 -13.06 -10.29
CA PRO A 159 8.18 -11.83 -11.02
C PRO A 159 6.91 -11.82 -11.90
N ASP A 160 6.27 -12.96 -12.15
CA ASP A 160 5.05 -13.03 -12.97
C ASP A 160 3.86 -12.31 -12.31
N VAL A 161 3.94 -12.03 -11.01
CA VAL A 161 2.92 -11.23 -10.30
C VAL A 161 3.09 -9.72 -10.49
N ASP A 162 4.23 -9.27 -11.03
CA ASP A 162 4.52 -7.85 -11.19
C ASP A 162 3.54 -7.23 -12.19
N ALA A 163 3.01 -6.06 -11.83
CA ALA A 163 2.00 -5.36 -12.62
C ALA A 163 2.07 -3.86 -12.41
N ASP A 164 1.99 -3.10 -13.48
CA ASP A 164 1.98 -1.64 -13.47
C ASP A 164 0.57 -1.16 -13.85
N VAL A 165 -0.07 -0.40 -12.97
CA VAL A 165 -1.40 0.19 -13.20
C VAL A 165 -1.42 1.66 -12.80
N PHE A 166 -2.22 2.46 -13.49
CA PHE A 166 -2.54 3.80 -12.99
C PHE A 166 -3.60 3.68 -11.88
N LEU A 167 -3.38 4.45 -10.82
CA LEU A 167 -4.37 4.68 -9.78
C LEU A 167 -4.97 6.07 -9.91
N VAL A 168 -6.26 6.13 -9.64
CA VAL A 168 -7.03 7.35 -9.49
C VAL A 168 -7.79 7.28 -8.18
N GLN A 169 -8.01 8.45 -7.56
CA GLN A 169 -8.89 8.52 -6.40
C GLN A 169 -10.33 8.18 -6.80
N ALA A 170 -11.04 7.50 -5.91
CA ALA A 170 -12.43 7.13 -6.07
C ALA A 170 -13.24 7.51 -4.82
N SER A 171 -14.56 7.58 -4.99
CA SER A 171 -15.46 7.53 -3.83
C SER A 171 -15.33 6.17 -3.14
N ARG A 172 -15.65 6.13 -1.84
CA ARG A 172 -15.71 4.87 -1.09
C ARG A 172 -16.58 3.84 -1.82
N PRO A 173 -16.05 2.66 -2.17
CA PRO A 173 -16.85 1.60 -2.78
C PRO A 173 -17.96 1.12 -1.84
N ASP A 174 -19.12 0.74 -2.38
CA ASP A 174 -20.25 0.20 -1.63
C ASP A 174 -20.01 -1.29 -1.29
N THR A 175 -19.10 -1.52 -0.35
CA THR A 175 -18.76 -2.86 0.15
C THR A 175 -18.29 -2.76 1.59
N PRO A 176 -18.60 -3.76 2.46
CA PRO A 176 -18.06 -3.82 3.81
C PRO A 176 -16.53 -3.81 3.87
N MET A 177 -15.86 -4.28 2.81
CA MET A 177 -14.39 -4.29 2.73
C MET A 177 -13.78 -2.89 2.63
N ALA A 178 -14.57 -1.88 2.28
CA ALA A 178 -14.16 -0.49 2.18
C ALA A 178 -14.36 0.28 3.50
N GLU A 179 -14.88 -0.35 4.55
CA GLU A 179 -15.05 0.30 5.85
C GLU A 179 -13.69 0.69 6.45
N PRO A 180 -13.51 1.96 6.86
CA PRO A 180 -12.29 2.39 7.51
C PRO A 180 -12.27 1.87 8.95
N HIS A 181 -11.69 0.68 9.12
CA HIS A 181 -11.32 0.19 10.44
C HIS A 181 -9.92 0.69 10.77
N ILE A 182 -9.83 1.60 11.75
CA ILE A 182 -8.59 1.96 12.42
C ILE A 182 -8.64 1.31 13.80
N ASP A 183 -7.79 0.34 14.07
CA ASP A 183 -7.59 -0.07 15.46
C ASP A 183 -6.91 1.11 16.18
N PRO A 184 -7.32 1.52 17.39
CA PRO A 184 -6.63 2.56 18.14
C PRO A 184 -5.11 2.34 18.26
N SER A 185 -4.65 1.09 18.17
CA SER A 185 -3.24 0.71 18.16
C SER A 185 -2.50 0.95 16.84
N ASP A 186 -3.19 1.29 15.75
CA ASP A 186 -2.60 1.65 14.45
C ASP A 186 -2.13 3.11 14.37
N LYS A 187 -2.51 3.96 15.33
CA LYS A 187 -2.06 5.36 15.47
C LYS A 187 -0.76 5.46 16.27
#